data_AF-A0A8E6BAV7-F1
#
_entry.id   AF-A0A8E6BAV7-F1
#
_cell.length_a   1.000
_cell.length_b   1.000
_cell.length_c   1.000
_cell.angle_alpha   90.00
_cell.angle_beta   90.00
_cell.angle_gamma   90.00
#
_symmetry.space_group_name_H-M   'P 1'
#
loop_
_entity.id
_entity.type
_entity.pdbx_description
1 polymer ?
#
loop_
_entity_poly.entity_id
_entity_poly.type
_entity_poly.pdbx_seq_one_letter_code
_entity_poly.pdbx_strand_id
1 'polypeptide(L)'
;MIHRRLVALVCGLALLSFTGVVSSQEKEAKKDKTSKEETSTKARGQLPQNWAKLGLSDEQKQKVYKTQSKYRDQIDELQAKIKKIRDEEHKDLMTILTEEQKKRLIEIKTGEKK
;
A
#
# COMPACT_ATOMS: atom_id res chain seq x y z
N MET A 1 -15.78 26.03 25.65
CA MET A 1 -16.69 26.87 24.85
C MET A 1 -15.93 28.15 24.51
N ILE A 2 -16.08 28.66 23.27
CA ILE A 2 -15.72 30.04 22.85
C ILE A 2 -14.23 30.27 22.49
N HIS A 3 -13.77 30.73 21.31
CA HIS A 3 -14.29 31.08 19.98
C HIS A 3 -13.08 30.99 19.00
N ARG A 4 -13.06 30.15 17.96
CA ARG A 4 -13.36 30.49 16.54
C ARG A 4 -12.91 31.88 16.03
N ARG A 5 -11.89 31.84 15.14
CA ARG A 5 -11.76 32.49 13.81
C ARG A 5 -11.50 34.02 13.72
N LEU A 6 -10.46 34.40 12.96
CA LEU A 6 -10.48 35.47 11.92
C LEU A 6 -9.15 35.41 11.11
N VAL A 7 -9.12 35.07 9.80
CA VAL A 7 -9.20 35.98 8.61
C VAL A 7 -7.98 36.91 8.54
N ALA A 8 -6.94 36.56 7.76
CA ALA A 8 -6.70 36.86 6.33
C ALA A 8 -5.90 38.15 6.12
N LEU A 9 -4.79 38.08 5.38
CA LEU A 9 -4.30 39.21 4.58
C LEU A 9 -3.41 38.72 3.43
N VAL A 10 -3.90 38.95 2.22
CA VAL A 10 -3.24 38.79 0.92
C VAL A 10 -2.69 40.15 0.52
N CYS A 11 -1.42 40.24 0.13
CA CYS A 11 -0.86 41.37 -0.62
C CYS A 11 0.00 40.82 -1.76
N GLY A 12 -0.29 41.24 -2.99
CA GLY A 12 0.29 40.72 -4.21
C GLY A 12 1.34 41.61 -4.89
N LEU A 13 1.86 41.03 -5.98
CA LEU A 13 2.54 41.61 -7.15
C LEU A 13 3.95 42.23 -7.00
N ALA A 14 4.93 41.61 -7.69
CA ALA A 14 5.73 42.29 -8.72
C ALA A 14 6.59 41.27 -9.52
N LEU A 15 6.34 41.20 -10.83
CA LEU A 15 7.20 40.57 -11.84
C LEU A 15 8.46 41.42 -12.04
N LEU A 16 9.64 40.81 -12.01
CA LEU A 16 10.82 41.30 -12.73
C LEU A 16 11.76 40.12 -13.02
N SER A 17 11.84 39.82 -14.31
CA SER A 17 12.73 38.88 -14.97
C SER A 17 14.19 39.26 -14.79
N PHE A 18 14.99 38.32 -14.27
CA PHE A 18 16.45 38.36 -14.32
C PHE A 18 16.97 37.05 -14.90
N THR A 19 17.32 37.07 -16.19
CA THR A 19 18.11 36.04 -16.85
C THR A 19 19.59 36.32 -16.58
N GLY A 20 20.25 35.40 -15.88
CA GLY A 20 21.68 35.45 -15.60
C GLY A 20 22.20 34.04 -15.34
N VAL A 21 22.88 33.51 -16.36
CA VAL A 21 23.52 32.19 -16.44
C VAL A 21 24.40 31.90 -15.22
N VAL A 22 24.13 30.79 -14.54
CA VAL A 22 25.13 30.05 -13.76
C VAL A 22 25.13 28.61 -14.25
N SER A 23 26.28 28.21 -14.78
CA SER A 23 26.58 26.85 -15.20
C SER A 23 26.62 25.96 -13.97
N SER A 24 25.58 25.14 -13.79
CA SER A 24 25.55 24.06 -12.83
C SER A 24 25.33 22.78 -13.61
N GLN A 25 26.22 21.80 -13.40
CA GLN A 25 26.12 20.45 -13.96
C GLN A 25 24.76 19.85 -13.60
N GLU A 26 23.82 19.96 -14.52
CA GLU A 26 22.59 19.20 -14.49
C GLU A 26 22.95 17.76 -14.87
N LYS A 27 23.08 16.90 -13.85
CA LYS A 27 22.82 15.49 -14.04
C LYS A 27 21.38 15.39 -14.52
N GLU A 28 21.25 15.19 -15.82
CA GLU A 28 20.08 14.68 -16.53
C GLU A 28 19.56 13.43 -15.83
N ALA A 29 18.83 13.60 -14.73
CA ALA A 29 17.81 12.67 -14.34
C ALA A 29 16.67 12.88 -15.34
N LYS A 30 16.85 12.31 -16.54
CA LYS A 30 15.74 11.77 -17.33
C LYS A 30 14.96 10.89 -16.37
N LYS A 31 14.01 11.49 -15.67
CA LYS A 31 12.85 10.81 -15.13
C LYS A 31 12.12 10.39 -16.38
N ASP A 32 12.57 9.24 -16.87
CA ASP A 32 11.88 8.35 -17.76
C ASP A 32 10.50 8.19 -17.13
N LYS A 33 9.59 9.11 -17.47
CA LYS A 33 8.20 8.78 -17.67
C LYS A 33 8.24 7.81 -18.85
N THR A 34 8.66 6.59 -18.53
CA THR A 34 8.16 5.37 -19.12
C THR A 34 6.66 5.45 -18.86
N SER A 35 5.97 6.24 -19.68
CA SER A 35 4.80 5.79 -20.39
C SER A 35 5.19 4.40 -20.84
N LYS A 36 4.90 3.42 -19.98
CA LYS A 36 5.07 2.01 -20.26
C LYS A 36 4.08 1.80 -21.38
N GLU A 37 4.58 2.09 -22.58
CA GLU A 37 4.05 1.64 -23.84
C GLU A 37 3.59 0.23 -23.55
N GLU A 38 2.27 0.06 -23.54
CA GLU A 38 1.60 -1.20 -23.29
C GLU A 38 1.95 -2.13 -24.45
N THR A 39 3.21 -2.55 -24.50
CA THR A 39 3.58 -3.84 -25.04
C THR A 39 2.77 -4.81 -24.20
N SER A 40 1.59 -5.14 -24.72
CA SER A 40 0.52 -5.88 -24.06
C SER A 40 1.02 -7.26 -23.68
N THR A 41 1.80 -7.30 -22.61
CA THR A 41 2.36 -8.54 -22.10
C THR A 41 1.16 -9.25 -21.54
N LYS A 42 0.71 -10.29 -22.24
CA LYS A 42 -0.43 -11.10 -21.86
C LYS A 42 -0.36 -11.36 -20.36
N ALA A 43 -1.41 -10.95 -19.63
CA ALA A 43 -1.56 -11.25 -18.23
C ALA A 43 -1.42 -12.77 -18.06
N ARG A 44 -0.68 -13.18 -17.03
CA ARG A 44 -0.44 -14.57 -16.69
C ARG A 44 -1.13 -14.88 -15.36
N GLY A 45 -1.70 -16.08 -15.26
CA GLY A 45 -2.41 -16.52 -14.08
C GLY A 45 -2.94 -17.94 -14.27
N GLN A 46 -3.70 -18.40 -13.29
CA GLN A 46 -4.36 -19.70 -13.32
C GLN A 46 -5.86 -19.51 -13.48
N LEU A 47 -6.47 -20.25 -14.40
CA LEU A 47 -7.93 -20.28 -14.50
C LEU A 47 -8.53 -20.92 -13.25
N PRO A 48 -9.71 -20.46 -12.80
CA PRO A 48 -10.42 -21.14 -11.73
C PRO A 48 -10.67 -22.62 -12.05
N GLN A 49 -10.89 -23.41 -11.01
CA GLN A 49 -11.05 -24.85 -11.14
C GLN A 49 -12.14 -25.20 -12.18
N ASN A 50 -11.83 -26.15 -13.06
CA ASN A 50 -12.66 -26.58 -14.20
C ASN A 50 -12.93 -25.56 -15.31
N TRP A 51 -12.49 -24.29 -15.21
CA TRP A 51 -12.79 -23.28 -16.24
C TRP A 51 -12.06 -23.52 -17.57
N ALA A 52 -10.93 -24.25 -17.54
CA ALA A 52 -10.25 -24.67 -18.76
C ALA A 52 -11.13 -25.56 -19.66
N LYS A 53 -12.13 -26.26 -19.10
CA LYS A 53 -13.04 -27.15 -19.84
C LYS A 53 -14.15 -26.40 -20.58
N LEU A 54 -14.28 -25.08 -20.37
CA LEU A 54 -15.35 -24.27 -20.96
C LEU A 54 -15.02 -23.75 -22.37
N GLY A 55 -13.85 -24.07 -22.92
CA GLY A 55 -13.45 -23.61 -24.25
C GLY A 55 -13.26 -22.09 -24.33
N LEU A 56 -12.80 -21.45 -23.25
CA LEU A 56 -12.63 -19.99 -23.20
C LEU A 56 -11.68 -19.48 -24.28
N SER A 57 -12.05 -18.36 -24.92
CA SER A 57 -11.18 -17.63 -25.85
C SER A 57 -9.98 -17.03 -25.12
N ASP A 58 -8.94 -16.68 -25.87
CA ASP A 58 -7.76 -16.01 -25.31
C ASP A 58 -8.11 -14.67 -24.66
N GLU A 59 -9.02 -13.90 -25.26
CA GLU A 59 -9.50 -12.63 -24.71
C GLU A 59 -10.24 -12.85 -23.38
N GLN A 60 -11.06 -13.90 -23.27
CA GLN A 60 -11.74 -14.26 -22.03
C GLN A 60 -10.73 -14.64 -20.94
N LYS A 61 -9.74 -15.47 -21.25
CA LYS A 61 -8.67 -15.83 -20.30
C LYS A 61 -7.91 -14.60 -19.83
N GLN A 62 -7.56 -13.69 -20.74
CA GLN A 62 -6.90 -12.44 -20.40
C GLN A 62 -7.74 -11.57 -19.47
N LYS A 63 -9.06 -11.47 -19.70
CA LYS A 63 -9.98 -10.78 -18.78
C LYS A 63 -10.02 -11.45 -17.40
N VAL A 64 -10.05 -12.78 -17.34
CA VAL A 64 -10.00 -13.52 -16.07
C VAL A 64 -8.74 -13.18 -15.28
N TYR A 65 -7.56 -13.24 -15.91
CA TYR A 65 -6.30 -12.96 -15.22
C TYR A 65 -6.21 -11.52 -14.72
N LYS A 66 -6.66 -10.54 -15.52
CA LYS A 66 -6.71 -9.13 -15.11
C LYS A 66 -7.65 -8.94 -13.91
N THR A 67 -8.83 -9.57 -13.94
CA THR A 67 -9.79 -9.54 -12.84
C THR A 67 -9.20 -10.16 -11.56
N GLN A 68 -8.58 -11.33 -11.67
CA GLN A 68 -7.93 -11.98 -10.53
C GLN A 68 -6.83 -11.11 -9.92
N SER A 69 -5.96 -10.50 -10.75
CA SER A 69 -4.90 -9.61 -10.27
C SER A 69 -5.47 -8.44 -9.50
N LYS A 70 -6.47 -7.74 -10.08
CA LYS A 70 -7.13 -6.60 -9.43
C LYS A 70 -7.64 -6.97 -8.03
N TYR A 71 -8.34 -8.09 -7.91
CA TYR A 71 -8.91 -8.48 -6.61
C TYR A 71 -7.85 -9.02 -5.65
N ARG A 72 -6.79 -9.68 -6.13
CA ARG A 72 -5.68 -10.10 -5.27
C ARG A 72 -5.01 -8.89 -4.62
N ASP A 73 -4.73 -7.84 -5.38
CA ASP A 73 -4.10 -6.62 -4.84
C ASP A 73 -4.97 -5.99 -3.74
N GLN A 74 -6.30 -5.96 -3.93
CA GLN A 74 -7.24 -5.47 -2.92
C GLN A 74 -7.31 -6.37 -1.68
N ILE A 75 -7.28 -7.69 -1.87
CA ILE A 75 -7.27 -8.66 -0.78
C ILE A 75 -6.00 -8.51 0.05
N ASP A 76 -4.84 -8.40 -0.60
CA ASP A 76 -3.54 -8.25 0.08
C ASP A 76 -3.51 -6.98 0.94
N GLU A 77 -4.05 -5.86 0.42
CA GLU A 77 -4.19 -4.62 1.18
C GLU A 77 -5.08 -4.81 2.43
N LEU A 78 -6.23 -5.47 2.28
CA LEU A 78 -7.15 -5.73 3.39
C LEU A 78 -6.54 -6.68 4.42
N GLN A 79 -5.84 -7.73 3.98
CA GLN A 79 -5.14 -8.66 4.86
C GLN A 79 -4.04 -7.95 5.67
N ALA A 80 -3.30 -7.03 5.07
CA ALA A 80 -2.32 -6.21 5.78
C ALA A 80 -2.98 -5.35 6.88
N LYS A 81 -4.14 -4.74 6.60
CA LYS A 81 -4.92 -3.98 7.60
C LYS A 81 -5.43 -4.88 8.72
N ILE A 82 -5.98 -6.05 8.39
CA ILE A 82 -6.44 -7.03 9.39
C ILE A 82 -5.29 -7.46 10.28
N LYS A 83 -4.13 -7.77 9.71
CA LYS A 83 -2.94 -8.16 10.48
C LYS A 83 -2.54 -7.05 11.46
N LYS A 84 -2.47 -5.80 10.99
CA LYS A 84 -2.11 -4.66 11.83
C LYS A 84 -3.07 -4.50 13.01
N ILE A 85 -4.37 -4.58 12.76
CA ILE A 85 -5.39 -4.45 13.82
C ILE A 85 -5.27 -5.60 14.83
N ARG A 86 -5.05 -6.84 14.39
CA ARG A 86 -4.83 -7.98 15.29
C ARG A 86 -3.56 -7.83 16.13
N ASP A 87 -2.49 -7.31 15.54
CA ASP A 87 -1.24 -7.04 16.27
C ASP A 87 -1.44 -5.94 17.33
N GLU A 88 -2.24 -4.90 17.03
CA GLU A 88 -2.63 -3.84 17.96
C GLU A 88 -3.52 -4.37 19.08
N GLU A 89 -4.58 -5.12 18.75
CA GLU A 89 -5.46 -5.80 19.72
C GLU A 89 -4.62 -6.68 20.66
N HIS A 90 -3.72 -7.49 20.13
CA HIS A 90 -2.86 -8.34 20.97
C HIS A 90 -1.95 -7.52 21.89
N LYS A 91 -1.40 -6.39 21.43
CA LYS A 91 -0.61 -5.50 22.29
C LYS A 91 -1.46 -4.94 23.42
N ASP A 92 -2.65 -4.44 23.11
CA ASP A 92 -3.57 -3.87 24.10
C ASP A 92 -3.98 -4.94 25.13
N LEU A 93 -4.28 -6.16 24.69
CA LEU A 93 -4.54 -7.29 25.58
C LEU A 93 -3.35 -7.60 26.49
N MET A 94 -2.11 -7.52 26.01
CA MET A 94 -0.92 -7.70 26.86
C MET A 94 -0.78 -6.60 27.91
N THR A 95 -1.30 -5.38 27.68
CA THR A 95 -1.24 -4.30 28.69
C THR A 95 -2.15 -4.55 29.90
N ILE A 96 -3.18 -5.38 29.75
CA ILE A 96 -4.11 -5.75 30.82
C ILE A 96 -3.45 -6.71 31.83
N LEU A 97 -2.47 -7.49 31.39
CA LEU A 97 -1.81 -8.50 32.22
C LEU A 97 -0.79 -7.89 33.18
N THR A 98 -0.69 -8.46 34.38
CA THR A 98 0.43 -8.17 35.29
C THR A 98 1.74 -8.79 34.77
N GLU A 99 2.88 -8.34 35.29
CA GLU A 99 4.18 -8.88 34.91
C GLU A 99 4.31 -10.37 35.23
N GLU A 100 3.75 -10.82 36.36
CA GLU A 100 3.71 -12.24 36.73
C GLU A 100 2.86 -13.05 35.75
N GLN A 101 1.72 -12.51 35.31
CA GLN A 101 0.85 -13.16 34.33
C GLN A 101 1.51 -13.23 32.95
N LYS A 102 2.23 -12.18 32.52
CA LYS A 102 3.02 -12.18 31.28
C LYS A 102 4.11 -13.24 31.32
N LYS A 103 4.87 -13.31 32.42
CA LYS A 103 5.90 -14.34 32.61
C LYS A 103 5.30 -15.74 32.53
N ARG A 104 4.17 -15.96 33.22
CA ARG A 104 3.46 -17.24 33.18
C ARG A 104 2.95 -17.59 31.78
N LEU A 105 2.48 -16.60 31.03
CA LEU A 105 2.05 -16.79 29.64
C LEU A 105 3.21 -17.22 28.73
N ILE A 106 4.41 -16.67 28.95
CA ILE A 106 5.62 -17.05 28.21
C ILE A 106 5.99 -18.51 28.52
N GLU A 107 6.06 -18.89 29.79
CA GLU A 107 6.33 -20.28 30.22
C GLU A 107 5.37 -21.28 29.54
N ILE A 108 4.08 -20.94 29.48
CA ILE A 108 3.06 -21.77 28.80
C ILE A 108 3.33 -21.85 27.29
N LYS A 109 3.68 -20.75 26.64
CA LYS A 109 3.92 -20.70 25.18
C LYS A 109 5.20 -21.42 24.75
N THR A 110 6.25 -21.37 25.56
CA THR A 110 7.55 -22.00 25.26
C THR A 110 7.60 -23.47 25.69
N GLY A 111 6.62 -23.93 26.46
CA GLY A 111 6.60 -25.29 27.01
C GLY A 111 7.57 -25.49 28.18
N GLU A 112 8.14 -24.41 28.71
CA GLU A 112 8.92 -24.42 29.94
C GLU A 112 7.95 -24.67 31.11
N LYS A 113 7.75 -25.96 31.42
CA LYS A 113 7.05 -26.36 32.64
C LYS A 113 7.92 -25.94 33.83
N LYS A 114 7.29 -25.20 34.75
CA LYS A 114 7.86 -24.82 36.04
C LYS A 114 8.28 -26.04 36.85
#